data_AF-A0A7Z9HYP3-F1
#
_entry.id   AF-A0A7Z9HYP3-F1
#
_cell.length_a   1.000
_cell.length_b   1.000
_cell.length_c   1.000
_cell.angle_alpha   90.00
_cell.angle_beta   90.00
_cell.angle_gamma   90.00
#
_symmetry.space_group_name_H-M   'P 1'
#
loop_
_entity.id
_entity.type
_entity.pdbx_description
1 polymer ?
#
loop_
_entity_poly.entity_id
_entity_poly.type
_entity_poly.pdbx_seq_one_letter_code
_entity_poly.pdbx_strand_id
1 'polypeptide(L)'
;MASVASSNFLTQARLSSTIHGLNRALWGSVPQRPSAQARRERSISMLTRTSILLGLAVCVCAWTNSATAQAWDHVHLTVSDTEAAAVWYAKHFGGKVTKSGPFDAVWFGTNLMKFRGGRGEILGSDGSITDHIAFSVEDVEGKAAALGEDGAEVPAANRRKPGFRYATDPWGTKIELLDDEDLRGFHHVLLKSTRPRATVEWYTSVFGGEAAKFKDAISINAIRYGDMYLFVQKSLRPVASTKNRSVDHLGWQFKDFDAIIKKLKGLGVKFIVEPNKSGDHMMAFIESPGGVKIEIVEDVR
;
A
#
# COMPACT_ATOMS: atom_id res chain seq x y z
N MET A 1 -48.09 -30.65 -20.17
CA MET A 1 -47.15 -31.77 -19.90
C MET A 1 -46.52 -31.56 -18.53
N ALA A 2 -46.04 -32.64 -17.91
CA ALA A 2 -45.35 -32.72 -16.61
C ALA A 2 -46.21 -32.43 -15.35
N SER A 3 -46.20 -33.43 -14.44
CA SER A 3 -46.83 -33.42 -13.12
C SER A 3 -45.82 -33.89 -12.06
N VAL A 4 -46.08 -33.46 -10.83
CA VAL A 4 -45.49 -33.76 -9.51
C VAL A 4 -44.84 -35.15 -9.32
N ALA A 5 -43.66 -35.12 -8.66
CA ALA A 5 -42.99 -36.05 -7.71
C ALA A 5 -43.51 -37.52 -7.53
N SER A 6 -42.66 -38.53 -7.25
CA SER A 6 -42.02 -38.71 -5.91
C SER A 6 -41.03 -39.90 -5.81
N SER A 7 -40.07 -39.75 -4.87
CA SER A 7 -39.29 -40.74 -4.07
C SER A 7 -39.27 -42.27 -4.34
N ASN A 8 -38.08 -42.87 -4.19
CA ASN A 8 -37.73 -44.10 -3.41
C ASN A 8 -36.25 -44.51 -3.68
N PHE A 9 -35.46 -45.21 -2.85
CA PHE A 9 -35.45 -45.58 -1.40
C PHE A 9 -34.04 -46.11 -1.05
N LEU A 10 -33.54 -45.91 0.20
CA LEU A 10 -32.47 -46.67 0.91
C LEU A 10 -31.07 -46.89 0.24
N THR A 11 -29.94 -46.94 0.96
CA THR A 11 -29.64 -47.88 2.06
C THR A 11 -28.49 -47.38 2.95
N GLN A 12 -28.58 -47.62 4.27
CA GLN A 12 -27.48 -47.37 5.22
C GLN A 12 -26.52 -48.57 5.33
N ALA A 13 -25.25 -48.32 5.65
CA ALA A 13 -24.41 -49.28 6.34
C ALA A 13 -23.53 -48.58 7.39
N ARG A 14 -23.55 -49.09 8.62
CA ARG A 14 -22.68 -48.74 9.75
C ARG A 14 -22.14 -50.06 10.34
N LEU A 15 -21.26 -49.98 11.35
CA LEU A 15 -20.62 -51.08 12.10
C LEU A 15 -19.36 -51.65 11.39
N SER A 16 -18.30 -52.09 12.08
CA SER A 16 -17.92 -51.96 13.51
C SER A 16 -16.40 -52.14 13.64
N SER A 17 -15.82 -51.65 14.74
CA SER A 17 -14.50 -52.04 15.24
C SER A 17 -14.43 -53.53 15.63
N THR A 18 -13.26 -54.17 15.50
CA THR A 18 -12.64 -55.10 16.49
C THR A 18 -11.14 -55.29 16.17
N ILE A 19 -10.34 -55.54 17.20
CA ILE A 19 -8.86 -55.71 17.20
C ILE A 19 -8.47 -57.19 17.05
N HIS A 20 -7.24 -57.47 16.58
CA HIS A 20 -6.30 -58.63 16.80
C HIS A 20 -5.44 -58.77 15.51
N GLY A 21 -4.12 -59.00 15.48
CA GLY A 21 -3.03 -59.08 16.47
C GLY A 21 -1.72 -59.55 15.77
N LEU A 22 -0.55 -59.48 16.45
CA LEU A 22 0.79 -59.97 16.01
C LEU A 22 1.46 -59.14 14.86
N ASN A 23 2.80 -58.97 14.75
CA ASN A 23 3.93 -59.50 15.53
C ASN A 23 5.23 -58.67 15.34
N ARG A 24 6.10 -58.61 16.38
CA ARG A 24 7.58 -58.30 16.36
C ARG A 24 8.06 -56.93 15.82
N ALA A 25 9.25 -56.40 16.20
CA ALA A 25 10.12 -56.54 17.38
C ALA A 25 11.28 -55.50 17.31
N LEU A 26 12.01 -55.30 18.43
CA LEU A 26 13.25 -54.48 18.57
C LEU A 26 13.00 -52.96 18.51
N TRP A 27 13.54 -52.10 19.40
CA TRP A 27 14.84 -52.14 20.08
C TRP A 27 14.84 -51.58 21.52
N GLY A 28 15.75 -52.13 22.35
CA GLY A 28 16.67 -51.36 23.22
C GLY A 28 16.11 -50.47 24.34
N SER A 29 16.02 -51.01 25.56
CA SER A 29 15.74 -50.26 26.80
C SER A 29 17.00 -49.66 27.45
N VAL A 30 16.83 -48.48 28.08
CA VAL A 30 17.83 -47.77 28.90
C VAL A 30 17.81 -48.27 30.36
N PRO A 31 18.96 -48.39 31.04
CA PRO A 31 19.02 -48.43 32.51
C PRO A 31 19.60 -47.16 33.18
N GLN A 32 19.23 -46.98 34.45
CA GLN A 32 19.43 -45.79 35.31
C GLN A 32 20.80 -45.70 36.02
N ARG A 33 21.10 -44.53 36.61
CA ARG A 33 22.24 -44.29 37.54
C ARG A 33 21.97 -44.78 38.97
N PRO A 34 23.03 -45.14 39.73
CA PRO A 34 23.37 -44.48 41.02
C PRO A 34 24.89 -44.22 41.17
N SER A 35 25.46 -43.53 42.18
CA SER A 35 24.94 -42.68 43.28
C SER A 35 25.86 -41.45 43.55
N ALA A 36 26.64 -41.40 44.66
CA ALA A 36 27.52 -40.29 45.06
C ALA A 36 28.66 -40.68 46.06
N GLN A 37 29.62 -39.75 46.26
CA GLN A 37 30.67 -39.65 47.29
C GLN A 37 31.86 -40.64 47.31
N ALA A 38 33.09 -40.15 47.00
CA ALA A 38 34.23 -40.04 47.95
C ALA A 38 35.56 -39.51 47.34
N ARG A 39 36.02 -38.35 47.85
CA ARG A 39 37.41 -38.03 48.34
C ARG A 39 38.68 -38.46 47.54
N ARG A 40 39.40 -37.49 46.92
CA ARG A 40 40.78 -37.02 47.32
C ARG A 40 41.51 -36.16 46.25
N GLU A 41 41.95 -34.98 46.69
CA GLU A 41 43.25 -34.30 46.47
C GLU A 41 44.23 -34.64 45.30
N ARG A 42 44.65 -33.54 44.61
CA ARG A 42 46.03 -33.09 44.24
C ARG A 42 46.48 -33.00 42.76
N SER A 43 47.25 -31.93 42.54
CA SER A 43 48.30 -31.69 41.52
C SER A 43 47.93 -31.27 40.09
N ILE A 44 47.83 -29.94 39.92
CA ILE A 44 48.65 -29.10 39.01
C ILE A 44 49.26 -29.80 37.78
N SER A 45 48.85 -29.34 36.59
CA SER A 45 49.74 -29.24 35.41
C SER A 45 49.28 -28.09 34.50
N MET A 46 50.23 -27.31 33.97
CA MET A 46 49.97 -26.15 33.13
C MET A 46 49.63 -26.56 31.69
N LEU A 47 48.62 -25.91 31.09
CA LEU A 47 48.48 -25.83 29.63
C LEU A 47 48.08 -24.40 29.25
N THR A 48 49.02 -23.70 28.64
CA THR A 48 48.89 -22.31 28.16
C THR A 48 47.79 -22.19 27.11
N ARG A 49 46.81 -21.33 27.35
CA ARG A 49 45.81 -20.94 26.35
C ARG A 49 46.37 -19.85 25.43
N THR A 50 46.89 -20.25 24.27
CA THR A 50 47.20 -19.32 23.18
C THR A 50 45.90 -18.89 22.50
N SER A 51 45.30 -17.79 22.97
CA SER A 51 44.10 -17.22 22.36
C SER A 51 44.44 -16.53 21.04
N ILE A 52 44.16 -17.18 19.92
CA ILE A 52 44.22 -16.56 18.59
C ILE A 52 43.01 -15.61 18.46
N LEU A 53 43.26 -14.31 18.63
CA LEU A 53 42.29 -13.27 18.28
C LEU A 53 42.25 -13.12 16.75
N LEU A 54 41.34 -13.85 16.11
CA LEU A 54 41.03 -13.66 14.70
C LEU A 54 40.21 -12.36 14.55
N GLY A 55 40.92 -11.24 14.36
CA GLY A 55 40.32 -9.93 14.15
C GLY A 55 39.56 -9.88 12.84
N LEU A 56 38.26 -10.22 12.87
CA LEU A 56 37.36 -10.04 11.74
C LEU A 56 37.14 -8.54 11.51
N ALA A 57 37.96 -7.94 10.64
CA ALA A 57 37.74 -6.57 10.17
C ALA A 57 36.48 -6.54 9.30
N VAL A 58 35.32 -6.40 9.95
CA VAL A 58 34.06 -6.10 9.26
C VAL A 58 34.17 -4.68 8.73
N CYS A 59 34.57 -4.54 7.46
CA CYS A 59 34.33 -3.32 6.71
C CYS A 59 32.82 -3.14 6.57
N VAL A 60 32.21 -2.49 7.57
CA VAL A 60 30.89 -1.88 7.43
C VAL A 60 31.06 -0.72 6.46
N CYS A 61 30.94 -1.02 5.17
CA CYS A 61 30.65 -0.01 4.17
C CYS A 61 29.26 0.55 4.50
N ALA A 62 29.23 1.57 5.35
CA ALA A 62 28.02 2.32 5.65
C ALA A 62 27.63 3.07 4.37
N TRP A 63 26.77 2.45 3.56
CA TRP A 63 26.11 3.11 2.44
C TRP A 63 25.08 4.11 2.98
N THR A 64 25.55 5.23 3.53
CA THR A 64 24.70 6.37 3.90
C THR A 64 24.29 7.14 2.65
N ASN A 65 23.53 6.48 1.78
CA ASN A 65 22.85 7.08 0.63
C ASN A 65 21.34 6.88 0.77
N SER A 66 20.81 7.30 1.92
CA SER A 66 19.38 7.49 2.11
C SER A 66 18.92 8.78 1.44
N ALA A 67 18.94 8.79 0.10
CA ALA A 67 17.98 9.58 -0.66
C ALA A 67 16.60 8.93 -0.45
N THR A 68 16.03 9.18 0.73
CA THR A 68 14.61 8.98 1.04
C THR A 68 13.83 10.16 0.50
N ALA A 69 12.59 9.96 0.05
CA ALA A 69 11.73 11.11 -0.24
C ALA A 69 11.52 11.87 1.06
N GLN A 70 11.60 13.20 1.00
CA GLN A 70 11.40 14.00 2.20
C GLN A 70 9.92 14.08 2.56
N ALA A 71 9.05 14.08 1.55
CA ALA A 71 7.61 14.09 1.71
C ALA A 71 6.89 13.47 0.50
N TRP A 72 5.70 12.93 0.76
CA TRP A 72 4.60 12.93 -0.20
C TRP A 72 4.29 14.39 -0.60
N ASP A 73 4.09 14.66 -1.89
CA ASP A 73 3.72 16.01 -2.36
C ASP A 73 2.24 16.08 -2.76
N HIS A 74 1.79 15.22 -3.69
CA HIS A 74 0.46 15.38 -4.27
C HIS A 74 -0.13 14.11 -4.93
N VAL A 75 -1.44 14.17 -5.17
CA VAL A 75 -2.15 13.38 -6.20
C VAL A 75 -2.52 14.30 -7.37
N HIS A 76 -2.45 13.81 -8.60
CA HIS A 76 -2.89 14.56 -9.79
C HIS A 76 -4.06 13.85 -10.47
N LEU A 77 -5.18 14.56 -10.62
CA LEU A 77 -6.37 14.08 -11.30
C LEU A 77 -6.46 14.63 -12.74
N THR A 78 -6.83 13.78 -13.69
CA THR A 78 -7.20 14.16 -15.05
C THR A 78 -8.71 14.38 -15.12
N VAL A 79 -9.10 15.60 -15.51
CA VAL A 79 -10.48 16.06 -15.58
C VAL A 79 -10.74 16.78 -16.92
N SER A 80 -12.00 17.05 -17.25
CA SER A 80 -12.37 17.83 -18.45
C SER A 80 -12.35 19.34 -18.19
N ASP A 81 -12.60 19.76 -16.95
CA ASP A 81 -12.57 21.15 -16.50
C ASP A 81 -11.82 21.19 -15.15
N THR A 82 -10.68 21.88 -15.12
CA THR A 82 -9.76 21.88 -13.97
C THR A 82 -10.18 22.84 -12.87
N GLU A 83 -10.82 23.96 -13.23
CA GLU A 83 -11.32 24.94 -12.27
C GLU A 83 -12.60 24.42 -11.60
N ALA A 84 -13.54 23.88 -12.39
CA ALA A 84 -14.75 23.26 -11.86
C ALA A 84 -14.43 22.09 -10.91
N ALA A 85 -13.43 21.27 -11.24
CA ALA A 85 -12.98 20.18 -10.37
C ALA A 85 -12.39 20.70 -9.05
N ALA A 86 -11.50 21.69 -9.09
CA ALA A 86 -10.93 22.27 -7.86
C ALA A 86 -12.02 22.90 -6.97
N VAL A 87 -12.99 23.60 -7.55
CA VAL A 87 -14.13 24.17 -6.82
C VAL A 87 -15.05 23.08 -6.25
N TRP A 88 -15.36 22.02 -7.01
CA TRP A 88 -16.20 20.91 -6.56
C TRP A 88 -15.58 20.15 -5.39
N TYR A 89 -14.29 19.80 -5.50
CA TYR A 89 -13.56 19.15 -4.41
C TYR A 89 -13.48 20.02 -3.16
N ALA A 90 -13.23 21.34 -3.32
CA ALA A 90 -13.20 22.27 -2.19
C ALA A 90 -14.58 22.47 -1.52
N LYS A 91 -15.66 22.53 -2.32
CA LYS A 91 -17.04 22.61 -1.85
C LYS A 91 -17.42 21.41 -0.98
N HIS A 92 -17.03 20.20 -1.38
CA HIS A 92 -17.48 18.97 -0.70
C HIS A 92 -16.57 18.51 0.44
N PHE A 93 -15.26 18.73 0.34
CA PHE A 93 -14.28 18.20 1.30
C PHE A 93 -13.51 19.30 2.05
N GLY A 94 -13.87 20.57 1.85
CA GLY A 94 -13.16 21.71 2.40
C GLY A 94 -11.79 21.90 1.74
N GLY A 95 -10.84 22.48 2.47
CA GLY A 95 -9.53 22.81 1.92
C GLY A 95 -9.52 24.12 1.13
N LYS A 96 -8.35 24.48 0.61
CA LYS A 96 -8.09 25.79 -0.01
C LYS A 96 -7.78 25.64 -1.50
N VAL A 97 -8.69 26.14 -2.35
CA VAL A 97 -8.44 26.31 -3.79
C VAL A 97 -7.21 27.19 -4.00
N THR A 98 -6.34 26.79 -4.94
CA THR A 98 -5.07 27.44 -5.24
C THR A 98 -4.66 27.17 -6.69
N LYS A 99 -3.59 27.80 -7.15
CA LYS A 99 -2.79 27.29 -8.27
C LYS A 99 -1.54 26.58 -7.75
N SER A 100 -1.02 25.63 -8.53
CA SER A 100 0.28 24.98 -8.33
C SER A 100 1.01 24.98 -9.67
N GLY A 101 1.88 25.97 -9.88
CA GLY A 101 2.38 26.29 -11.22
C GLY A 101 1.21 26.60 -12.17
N PRO A 102 1.09 25.92 -13.33
CA PRO A 102 -0.01 26.13 -14.27
C PRO A 102 -1.32 25.43 -13.86
N PHE A 103 -1.31 24.55 -12.86
CA PHE A 103 -2.46 23.70 -12.52
C PHE A 103 -3.40 24.35 -11.52
N ASP A 104 -4.70 24.16 -11.72
CA ASP A 104 -5.68 24.25 -10.62
C ASP A 104 -5.39 23.20 -9.57
N ALA A 105 -5.62 23.54 -8.31
CA ALA A 105 -5.34 22.65 -7.20
C ALA A 105 -6.14 22.99 -5.94
N VAL A 106 -6.18 22.06 -4.99
CA VAL A 106 -6.73 22.24 -3.64
C VAL A 106 -5.72 21.73 -2.61
N TRP A 107 -5.44 22.53 -1.58
CA TRP A 107 -4.74 22.10 -0.37
C TRP A 107 -5.72 21.52 0.65
N PHE A 108 -5.52 20.25 1.01
CA PHE A 108 -6.19 19.57 2.12
C PHE A 108 -5.20 19.42 3.28
N GLY A 109 -5.11 20.45 4.11
CA GLY A 109 -4.04 20.58 5.11
C GLY A 109 -2.69 20.66 4.42
N THR A 110 -1.82 19.68 4.67
CA THR A 110 -0.49 19.53 4.05
C THR A 110 -0.50 18.75 2.73
N ASN A 111 -1.64 18.18 2.31
CA ASN A 111 -1.75 17.36 1.10
C ASN A 111 -2.27 18.17 -0.08
N LEU A 112 -1.58 18.10 -1.22
CA LEU A 112 -1.99 18.78 -2.45
C LEU A 112 -2.75 17.84 -3.39
N MET A 113 -3.84 18.33 -3.97
CA MET A 113 -4.53 17.72 -5.10
C MET A 113 -4.42 18.66 -6.30
N LYS A 114 -3.82 18.21 -7.40
CA LYS A 114 -3.66 18.97 -8.65
C LYS A 114 -4.63 18.45 -9.71
N PHE A 115 -5.08 19.32 -10.62
CA PHE A 115 -5.99 18.99 -11.71
C PHE A 115 -5.34 19.30 -13.06
N ARG A 116 -5.50 18.40 -14.05
CA ARG A 116 -5.04 18.61 -15.43
C ARG A 116 -6.12 18.27 -16.44
N GLY A 117 -6.14 19.02 -17.54
CA GLY A 117 -6.99 18.71 -18.70
C GLY A 117 -6.61 17.37 -19.35
N GLY A 118 -7.61 16.51 -19.53
CA GLY A 118 -7.52 15.31 -20.34
C GLY A 118 -7.46 15.60 -21.85
N ARG A 119 -6.99 14.63 -22.64
CA ARG A 119 -7.12 14.62 -24.10
C ARG A 119 -7.46 13.20 -24.55
N GLY A 120 -8.49 13.07 -25.40
CA GLY A 120 -9.03 11.78 -25.80
C GLY A 120 -9.83 11.11 -24.68
N GLU A 121 -10.02 9.80 -24.79
CA GLU A 121 -10.74 8.99 -23.81
C GLU A 121 -9.93 8.87 -22.51
N ILE A 122 -10.51 9.39 -21.41
CA ILE A 122 -10.02 9.21 -20.04
C ILE A 122 -10.98 8.26 -19.34
N LEU A 123 -10.46 7.16 -18.83
CA LEU A 123 -11.25 6.16 -18.10
C LEU A 123 -11.26 6.50 -16.60
N GLY A 124 -12.33 6.13 -15.89
CA GLY A 124 -12.37 6.25 -14.43
C GLY A 124 -11.28 5.43 -13.72
N SER A 125 -11.06 5.67 -12.43
CA SER A 125 -9.93 5.07 -11.69
C SER A 125 -10.11 3.56 -11.40
N ASP A 126 -11.35 3.07 -11.33
CA ASP A 126 -11.64 1.66 -11.04
C ASP A 126 -11.07 0.73 -12.14
N GLY A 127 -10.60 -0.44 -11.69
CA GLY A 127 -9.86 -1.39 -12.52
C GLY A 127 -8.43 -0.98 -12.85
N SER A 128 -7.96 0.20 -12.43
CA SER A 128 -6.53 0.57 -12.47
C SER A 128 -5.80 0.22 -11.16
N ILE A 129 -4.47 0.37 -11.16
CA ILE A 129 -3.65 0.16 -9.97
C ILE A 129 -3.94 1.19 -8.88
N THR A 130 -4.26 2.44 -9.22
CA THR A 130 -4.71 3.43 -8.24
C THR A 130 -6.23 3.44 -8.24
N ASP A 131 -6.83 2.67 -7.34
CA ASP A 131 -8.26 2.37 -7.38
C ASP A 131 -9.12 3.59 -7.05
N HIS A 132 -8.77 4.26 -5.95
CA HIS A 132 -9.52 5.39 -5.41
C HIS A 132 -8.62 6.27 -4.53
N ILE A 133 -9.12 7.48 -4.31
CA ILE A 133 -8.72 8.37 -3.22
C ILE A 133 -9.79 8.28 -2.11
N ALA A 134 -9.49 8.73 -0.90
CA ALA A 134 -10.44 8.65 0.21
C ALA A 134 -10.49 9.91 1.07
N PHE A 135 -11.68 10.22 1.58
CA PHE A 135 -11.91 11.31 2.52
C PHE A 135 -12.59 10.79 3.78
N SER A 136 -12.03 11.17 4.94
CA SER A 136 -12.68 11.00 6.24
C SER A 136 -13.64 12.15 6.50
N VAL A 137 -14.89 11.82 6.80
CA VAL A 137 -16.01 12.75 7.05
C VAL A 137 -16.87 12.25 8.22
N GLU A 138 -17.48 13.17 8.97
CA GLU A 138 -18.29 12.85 10.15
C GLU A 138 -19.62 12.17 9.78
N ASP A 139 -20.32 12.68 8.76
CA ASP A 139 -21.53 12.06 8.22
C ASP A 139 -21.25 11.48 6.82
N VAL A 140 -20.93 10.19 6.78
CA VAL A 140 -20.64 9.43 5.56
C VAL A 140 -21.87 9.33 4.65
N GLU A 141 -23.07 9.15 5.21
CA GLU A 141 -24.30 8.94 4.42
C GLU A 141 -24.83 10.27 3.88
N GLY A 142 -24.86 11.33 4.69
CA GLY A 142 -25.20 12.68 4.27
C GLY A 142 -24.18 13.26 3.29
N LYS A 143 -22.87 12.99 3.47
CA LYS A 143 -21.87 13.34 2.47
C LYS A 143 -22.12 12.61 1.15
N ALA A 144 -22.36 11.31 1.18
CA ALA A 144 -22.65 10.53 -0.02
C ALA A 144 -23.90 11.05 -0.76
N ALA A 145 -24.95 11.44 -0.04
CA ALA A 145 -26.13 12.07 -0.64
C ALA A 145 -25.78 13.42 -1.31
N ALA A 146 -25.06 14.30 -0.61
CA ALA A 146 -24.66 15.61 -1.13
C ALA A 146 -23.72 15.54 -2.35
N LEU A 147 -22.86 14.50 -2.45
CA LEU A 147 -22.09 14.25 -3.68
C LEU A 147 -23.01 13.85 -4.85
N GLY A 148 -24.00 13.01 -4.59
CA GLY A 148 -24.95 12.53 -5.61
C GLY A 148 -25.85 13.63 -6.16
N GLU A 149 -26.29 14.56 -5.30
CA GLU A 149 -27.00 15.77 -5.71
C GLU A 149 -26.16 16.71 -6.60
N ASP A 150 -24.83 16.63 -6.49
CA ASP A 150 -23.86 17.45 -7.22
C ASP A 150 -23.10 16.67 -8.31
N GLY A 151 -23.75 15.64 -8.86
CA GLY A 151 -23.32 14.94 -10.08
C GLY A 151 -22.43 13.71 -9.89
N ALA A 152 -22.11 13.30 -8.67
CA ALA A 152 -21.38 12.06 -8.44
C ALA A 152 -22.26 10.81 -8.65
N GLU A 153 -21.70 9.72 -9.20
CA GLU A 153 -22.36 8.41 -9.15
C GLU A 153 -22.17 7.80 -7.76
N VAL A 154 -23.25 7.47 -7.06
CA VAL A 154 -23.17 6.94 -5.70
C VAL A 154 -23.87 5.58 -5.58
N PRO A 155 -23.11 4.47 -5.63
CA PRO A 155 -23.67 3.13 -5.47
C PRO A 155 -24.44 2.92 -4.16
N ALA A 156 -25.38 1.97 -4.19
CA ALA A 156 -26.14 1.57 -3.02
C ALA A 156 -25.22 1.06 -1.89
N ALA A 157 -25.54 1.44 -0.64
CA ALA A 157 -24.73 1.10 0.53
C ALA A 157 -24.54 -0.41 0.71
N ASN A 158 -23.32 -0.85 1.04
CA ASN A 158 -23.03 -2.25 1.26
C ASN A 158 -23.55 -2.71 2.64
N ARG A 159 -24.77 -3.25 2.68
CA ARG A 159 -25.43 -3.72 3.91
C ARG A 159 -24.65 -4.81 4.68
N ARG A 160 -23.61 -5.42 4.09
CA ARG A 160 -22.72 -6.40 4.75
C ARG A 160 -21.41 -5.79 5.29
N LYS A 161 -21.10 -4.54 4.93
CA LYS A 161 -19.96 -3.77 5.40
C LYS A 161 -20.38 -2.31 5.58
N PRO A 162 -21.08 -1.98 6.68
CA PRO A 162 -21.46 -0.60 7.00
C PRO A 162 -20.22 0.23 7.37
N GLY A 163 -20.38 1.56 7.46
CA GLY A 163 -19.35 2.49 7.91
C GLY A 163 -18.52 3.16 6.80
N PHE A 164 -18.76 2.81 5.53
CA PHE A 164 -18.19 3.54 4.39
C PHE A 164 -19.16 3.57 3.20
N ARG A 165 -18.98 4.56 2.31
CA ARG A 165 -19.64 4.66 1.00
C ARG A 165 -18.60 4.84 -0.09
N TYR A 166 -18.91 4.39 -1.30
CA TYR A 166 -18.19 4.82 -2.51
C TYR A 166 -19.02 5.88 -3.23
N ALA A 167 -18.33 6.82 -3.87
CA ALA A 167 -18.85 7.68 -4.90
C ALA A 167 -17.85 7.73 -6.06
N THR A 168 -18.30 8.09 -7.26
CA THR A 168 -17.46 8.42 -8.41
C THR A 168 -17.71 9.89 -8.74
N ASP A 169 -16.67 10.71 -8.77
CA ASP A 169 -16.79 12.14 -9.13
C ASP A 169 -17.30 12.32 -10.58
N PRO A 170 -17.70 13.54 -10.99
CA PRO A 170 -18.16 13.84 -12.35
C PRO A 170 -17.16 13.52 -13.48
N TRP A 171 -15.91 13.19 -13.16
CA TRP A 171 -14.81 12.90 -14.08
C TRP A 171 -14.31 11.44 -14.02
N GLY A 172 -14.96 10.57 -13.24
CA GLY A 172 -14.62 9.16 -13.12
C GLY A 172 -13.62 8.80 -11.99
N THR A 173 -13.23 9.74 -11.13
CA THR A 173 -12.41 9.46 -9.94
C THR A 173 -13.27 8.78 -8.88
N LYS A 174 -12.93 7.54 -8.54
CA LYS A 174 -13.57 6.85 -7.41
C LYS A 174 -13.06 7.43 -6.09
N ILE A 175 -14.00 7.68 -5.18
CA ILE A 175 -13.81 8.25 -3.84
C ILE A 175 -14.36 7.25 -2.81
N GLU A 176 -13.57 6.89 -1.81
CA GLU A 176 -14.05 6.24 -0.58
C GLU A 176 -14.38 7.31 0.49
N LEU A 177 -15.58 7.21 1.07
CA LEU A 177 -16.01 8.01 2.20
C LEU A 177 -16.07 7.11 3.44
N LEU A 178 -15.35 7.47 4.49
CA LEU A 178 -15.34 6.78 5.78
C LEU A 178 -15.40 7.77 6.93
N ASP A 179 -15.64 7.29 8.14
CA ASP A 179 -15.49 8.07 9.37
C ASP A 179 -14.21 7.61 10.10
N ASP A 180 -13.19 8.47 10.10
CA ASP A 180 -11.99 8.33 10.91
C ASP A 180 -11.67 9.65 11.62
N GLU A 181 -12.03 9.75 12.90
CA GLU A 181 -11.78 10.92 13.73
C GLU A 181 -10.29 11.21 13.98
N ASP A 182 -9.42 10.19 13.91
CA ASP A 182 -7.97 10.34 14.08
C ASP A 182 -7.32 11.03 12.86
N LEU A 183 -7.98 11.02 11.70
CA LEU A 183 -7.47 11.55 10.44
C LEU A 183 -8.59 12.11 9.55
N ARG A 184 -9.12 13.28 9.92
CA ARG A 184 -10.20 13.96 9.17
C ARG A 184 -9.68 14.60 7.87
N GLY A 185 -10.49 14.62 6.81
CA GLY A 185 -10.13 15.21 5.52
C GLY A 185 -9.52 14.19 4.52
N PHE A 186 -8.60 14.63 3.65
CA PHE A 186 -7.99 13.77 2.62
C PHE A 186 -7.11 12.70 3.28
N HIS A 187 -7.59 11.45 3.31
CA HIS A 187 -7.16 10.40 4.23
C HIS A 187 -6.13 9.45 3.62
N HIS A 188 -6.45 8.89 2.45
CA HIS A 188 -5.58 7.91 1.81
C HIS A 188 -5.74 7.84 0.28
N VAL A 189 -4.75 7.20 -0.35
CA VAL A 189 -4.81 6.69 -1.74
C VAL A 189 -4.67 5.17 -1.68
N LEU A 190 -5.55 4.43 -2.36
CA LEU A 190 -5.52 2.97 -2.35
C LEU A 190 -4.99 2.39 -3.66
N LEU A 191 -3.94 1.57 -3.54
CA LEU A 191 -3.38 0.77 -4.61
C LEU A 191 -3.91 -0.66 -4.60
N LYS A 192 -4.31 -1.17 -5.77
CA LYS A 192 -4.62 -2.59 -6.01
C LYS A 192 -3.40 -3.31 -6.58
N SER A 193 -2.88 -4.31 -5.87
CA SER A 193 -1.69 -5.06 -6.28
C SER A 193 -1.87 -6.57 -6.20
N THR A 194 -1.38 -7.30 -7.20
CA THR A 194 -1.28 -8.77 -7.14
C THR A 194 -0.16 -9.24 -6.21
N ARG A 195 0.77 -8.36 -5.81
CA ARG A 195 1.91 -8.64 -4.92
C ARG A 195 2.03 -7.56 -3.83
N PRO A 196 1.03 -7.38 -2.94
CA PRO A 196 0.92 -6.21 -2.08
C PRO A 196 2.13 -5.98 -1.17
N ARG A 197 2.68 -7.05 -0.57
CA ARG A 197 3.91 -6.96 0.24
C ARG A 197 5.11 -6.44 -0.56
N ALA A 198 5.34 -6.97 -1.77
CA ALA A 198 6.44 -6.51 -2.63
C ALA A 198 6.21 -5.08 -3.15
N THR A 199 4.95 -4.66 -3.31
CA THR A 199 4.61 -3.25 -3.59
C THR A 199 5.01 -2.37 -2.41
N VAL A 200 4.64 -2.72 -1.18
CA VAL A 200 5.07 -1.98 0.03
C VAL A 200 6.59 -1.92 0.15
N GLU A 201 7.28 -3.05 0.02
CA GLU A 201 8.75 -3.14 0.05
C GLU A 201 9.41 -2.27 -1.04
N TRP A 202 8.83 -2.18 -2.24
CA TRP A 202 9.36 -1.30 -3.30
C TRP A 202 9.12 0.18 -2.96
N TYR A 203 7.91 0.57 -2.59
CA TYR A 203 7.60 1.97 -2.26
C TYR A 203 8.43 2.46 -1.06
N THR A 204 8.59 1.65 0.01
CA THR A 204 9.42 2.06 1.15
C THR A 204 10.91 2.08 0.82
N SER A 205 11.42 1.18 -0.03
CA SER A 205 12.84 1.24 -0.44
C SER A 205 13.17 2.44 -1.33
N VAL A 206 12.23 2.90 -2.16
CA VAL A 206 12.41 4.06 -3.05
C VAL A 206 12.13 5.37 -2.32
N PHE A 207 10.95 5.53 -1.72
CA PHE A 207 10.46 6.80 -1.16
C PHE A 207 10.62 6.90 0.35
N GLY A 208 10.95 5.83 1.08
CA GLY A 208 10.85 5.81 2.53
C GLY A 208 9.39 5.78 2.98
N GLY A 209 9.07 6.50 4.05
CA GLY A 209 7.79 6.37 4.75
C GLY A 209 7.74 5.14 5.65
N GLU A 210 6.77 5.12 6.55
CA GLU A 210 6.67 4.10 7.59
C GLU A 210 5.71 2.98 7.18
N ALA A 211 6.18 1.74 7.16
CA ALA A 211 5.31 0.57 6.96
C ALA A 211 4.37 0.43 8.15
N ALA A 212 3.10 0.75 7.94
CA ALA A 212 2.09 0.89 8.98
C ALA A 212 1.06 -0.24 8.95
N LYS A 213 0.44 -0.48 10.11
CA LYS A 213 -0.87 -1.11 10.19
C LYS A 213 -1.91 -0.01 10.35
N PHE A 214 -3.04 -0.13 9.66
CA PHE A 214 -4.16 0.80 9.84
C PHE A 214 -5.23 0.16 10.72
N LYS A 215 -5.31 0.58 11.98
CA LYS A 215 -6.21 0.05 13.02
C LYS A 215 -6.23 -1.50 12.98
N ASP A 216 -7.41 -2.12 13.02
CA ASP A 216 -7.58 -3.57 12.92
C ASP A 216 -7.75 -4.09 11.46
N ALA A 217 -7.41 -3.29 10.44
CA ALA A 217 -7.59 -3.65 9.03
C ALA A 217 -6.50 -4.62 8.51
N ILE A 218 -6.46 -5.84 9.06
CA ILE A 218 -5.44 -6.89 8.81
C ILE A 218 -5.21 -7.20 7.31
N SER A 219 -6.21 -6.98 6.45
CA SER A 219 -6.13 -7.26 5.01
C SER A 219 -5.56 -6.11 4.15
N ILE A 220 -5.32 -4.94 4.76
CA ILE A 220 -4.76 -3.75 4.10
C ILE A 220 -3.34 -3.54 4.62
N ASN A 221 -2.39 -3.39 3.69
CA ASN A 221 -1.03 -2.98 4.04
C ASN A 221 -0.97 -1.46 3.87
N ALA A 222 -0.30 -0.73 4.76
CA ALA A 222 -0.23 0.73 4.67
C ALA A 222 1.22 1.22 4.67
N ILE A 223 1.44 2.37 4.03
CA ILE A 223 2.65 3.18 4.19
C ILE A 223 2.18 4.57 4.61
N ARG A 224 2.78 5.13 5.67
CA ARG A 224 2.51 6.50 6.16
C ARG A 224 3.59 7.44 5.62
N TYR A 225 3.15 8.56 5.04
CA TYR A 225 3.99 9.68 4.59
C TYR A 225 3.48 10.97 5.23
N GLY A 226 4.01 11.33 6.41
CA GLY A 226 3.46 12.45 7.19
C GLY A 226 2.01 12.18 7.58
N ASP A 227 1.07 12.91 6.99
CA ASP A 227 -0.37 12.71 7.20
C ASP A 227 -1.08 11.88 6.14
N MET A 228 -0.42 11.55 5.02
CA MET A 228 -1.00 10.72 3.97
C MET A 228 -0.77 9.22 4.22
N TYR A 229 -1.80 8.42 3.98
CA TYR A 229 -1.66 6.98 3.83
C TYR A 229 -1.65 6.55 2.35
N LEU A 230 -0.68 5.72 1.99
CA LEU A 230 -0.72 4.90 0.78
C LEU A 230 -1.12 3.46 1.19
N PHE A 231 -2.36 3.09 0.92
CA PHE A 231 -2.85 1.74 1.17
C PHE A 231 -2.55 0.81 -0.01
N VAL A 232 -2.29 -0.47 0.29
CA VAL A 232 -2.05 -1.51 -0.71
C VAL A 232 -2.89 -2.74 -0.40
N GLN A 233 -3.94 -2.92 -1.21
CA GLN A 233 -4.88 -4.03 -1.14
C GLN A 233 -4.52 -5.12 -2.14
N LYS A 234 -4.73 -6.39 -1.77
CA LYS A 234 -4.57 -7.54 -2.66
C LYS A 234 -5.63 -7.51 -3.78
N SER A 235 -5.18 -7.49 -5.02
CA SER A 235 -6.00 -7.90 -6.18
C SER A 235 -5.76 -9.37 -6.52
N LEU A 236 -6.82 -10.06 -6.93
CA LEU A 236 -6.76 -11.44 -7.45
C LEU A 236 -6.35 -11.50 -8.94
N ARG A 237 -6.44 -10.39 -9.67
CA ARG A 237 -6.13 -10.28 -11.09
C ARG A 237 -5.22 -9.06 -11.34
N PRO A 238 -4.44 -9.04 -12.44
CA PRO A 238 -3.79 -7.81 -12.89
C PRO A 238 -4.81 -6.66 -13.06
N VAL A 239 -4.33 -5.44 -12.86
CA VAL A 239 -5.07 -4.19 -13.01
C VAL A 239 -4.34 -3.29 -14.02
N ALA A 240 -5.04 -2.32 -14.61
CA ALA A 240 -4.43 -1.41 -15.57
C ALA A 240 -3.46 -0.42 -14.91
N SER A 241 -2.53 0.14 -15.69
CA SER A 241 -1.73 1.30 -15.26
C SER A 241 -2.60 2.56 -15.10
N THR A 242 -2.06 3.61 -14.48
CA THR A 242 -2.72 4.93 -14.38
C THR A 242 -2.74 5.72 -15.71
N LYS A 243 -2.16 5.15 -16.79
CA LYS A 243 -2.19 5.76 -18.11
C LYS A 243 -3.63 5.93 -18.59
N ASN A 244 -4.00 7.16 -18.97
CA ASN A 244 -5.35 7.56 -19.40
C ASN A 244 -6.43 7.26 -18.35
N ARG A 245 -6.11 7.41 -17.05
CA ARG A 245 -7.04 7.28 -15.93
C ARG A 245 -7.32 8.63 -15.27
N SER A 246 -8.46 8.74 -14.60
CA SER A 246 -8.83 9.94 -13.82
C SER A 246 -7.86 10.22 -12.69
N VAL A 247 -7.31 9.20 -12.01
CA VAL A 247 -6.08 9.37 -11.21
C VAL A 247 -4.86 9.18 -12.12
N ASP A 248 -4.18 10.26 -12.49
CA ASP A 248 -3.11 10.26 -13.49
C ASP A 248 -1.77 9.80 -12.89
N HIS A 249 -1.36 10.45 -11.80
CA HIS A 249 -0.11 10.16 -11.10
C HIS A 249 -0.12 10.60 -9.63
N LEU A 250 0.87 10.09 -8.90
CA LEU A 250 1.20 10.47 -7.52
C LEU A 250 2.59 11.13 -7.52
N GLY A 251 2.86 12.07 -6.61
CA GLY A 251 4.12 12.81 -6.58
C GLY A 251 4.86 12.75 -5.24
N TRP A 252 6.19 12.65 -5.32
CA TRP A 252 7.10 12.75 -4.16
C TRP A 252 8.20 13.78 -4.42
N GLN A 253 8.61 14.46 -3.34
CA GLN A 253 9.64 15.48 -3.37
C GLN A 253 10.96 15.03 -2.75
N PHE A 254 12.05 15.49 -3.36
CA PHE A 254 13.42 15.15 -3.00
C PHE A 254 14.31 16.40 -3.06
N LYS A 255 15.00 16.71 -1.97
CA LYS A 255 16.05 17.76 -1.96
C LYS A 255 17.28 17.37 -2.78
N ASP A 256 17.70 16.11 -2.69
CA ASP A 256 18.77 15.56 -3.51
C ASP A 256 18.16 14.84 -4.71
N PHE A 257 17.77 15.63 -5.72
CA PHE A 257 17.15 15.14 -6.94
C PHE A 257 18.11 14.21 -7.73
N ASP A 258 19.39 14.58 -7.84
CA ASP A 258 20.39 13.77 -8.56
C ASP A 258 20.63 12.41 -7.89
N ALA A 259 20.65 12.33 -6.56
CA ALA A 259 20.79 11.06 -5.86
C ALA A 259 19.57 10.14 -6.05
N ILE A 260 18.33 10.66 -6.03
CA ILE A 260 17.16 9.82 -6.33
C ILE A 260 17.14 9.37 -7.81
N ILE A 261 17.50 10.23 -8.77
CA ILE A 261 17.62 9.83 -10.18
C ILE A 261 18.67 8.71 -10.34
N LYS A 262 19.84 8.85 -9.71
CA LYS A 262 20.89 7.82 -9.72
C LYS A 262 20.41 6.51 -9.09
N LYS A 263 19.69 6.57 -7.96
CA LYS A 263 19.08 5.43 -7.28
C LYS A 263 18.05 4.72 -8.17
N LEU A 264 17.13 5.47 -8.78
CA LEU A 264 16.10 4.93 -9.69
C LEU A 264 16.70 4.25 -10.93
N LYS A 265 17.73 4.87 -11.54
CA LYS A 265 18.48 4.28 -12.67
C LYS A 265 19.24 3.01 -12.25
N GLY A 266 19.88 3.01 -11.07
CA GLY A 266 20.54 1.83 -10.51
C GLY A 266 19.57 0.68 -10.16
N LEU A 267 18.32 0.99 -9.82
CA LEU A 267 17.24 0.02 -9.62
C LEU A 267 16.59 -0.47 -10.92
N GLY A 268 17.00 0.05 -12.08
CA GLY A 268 16.40 -0.31 -13.38
C GLY A 268 14.95 0.13 -13.54
N VAL A 269 14.51 1.19 -12.83
CA VAL A 269 13.14 1.69 -12.91
C VAL A 269 12.89 2.32 -14.28
N LYS A 270 11.73 2.03 -14.86
CA LYS A 270 11.30 2.60 -16.15
C LYS A 270 11.00 4.10 -15.98
N PHE A 271 11.77 4.93 -16.67
CA PHE A 271 11.43 6.34 -16.90
C PHE A 271 10.39 6.44 -18.02
N ILE A 272 9.32 7.18 -17.75
CA ILE A 272 8.30 7.59 -18.73
C ILE A 272 8.73 8.93 -19.35
N VAL A 273 9.31 9.81 -18.54
CA VAL A 273 9.93 11.07 -18.95
C VAL A 273 11.27 11.17 -18.22
N GLU A 274 12.36 11.27 -18.96
CA GLU A 274 13.71 11.47 -18.41
C GLU A 274 13.81 12.81 -17.64
N PRO A 275 14.75 12.93 -16.69
CA PRO A 275 14.94 14.14 -15.91
C PRO A 275 15.12 15.40 -16.78
N ASN A 276 14.30 16.41 -16.51
CA ASN A 276 14.30 17.68 -17.25
C ASN A 276 13.85 18.83 -16.34
N LYS A 277 14.07 20.07 -16.79
CA LYS A 277 13.67 21.28 -16.06
C LYS A 277 12.24 21.70 -16.43
N SER A 278 11.39 21.90 -15.42
CA SER A 278 10.01 22.38 -15.53
C SER A 278 9.84 23.64 -14.70
N GLY A 279 9.71 24.79 -15.36
CA GLY A 279 9.81 26.08 -14.66
C GLY A 279 11.19 26.20 -14.00
N ASP A 280 11.21 26.39 -12.68
CA ASP A 280 12.45 26.55 -11.91
C ASP A 280 12.94 25.30 -11.16
N HIS A 281 12.23 24.16 -11.26
CA HIS A 281 12.58 22.90 -10.61
C HIS A 281 12.86 21.78 -11.61
N MET A 282 13.67 20.81 -11.21
CA MET A 282 13.85 19.55 -11.93
C MET A 282 12.69 18.58 -11.66
N MET A 283 12.33 17.80 -12.68
CA MET A 283 11.29 16.79 -12.59
C MET A 283 11.59 15.57 -13.47
N ALA A 284 11.01 14.43 -13.13
CA ALA A 284 10.99 13.23 -13.96
C ALA A 284 9.68 12.45 -13.74
N PHE A 285 9.27 11.65 -14.72
CA PHE A 285 8.20 10.67 -14.52
C PHE A 285 8.74 9.24 -14.62
N ILE A 286 8.38 8.40 -13.65
CA ILE A 286 8.68 6.97 -13.63
C ILE A 286 7.40 6.13 -13.61
N GLU A 287 7.54 4.83 -13.90
CA GLU A 287 6.48 3.83 -13.72
C GLU A 287 6.84 2.88 -12.58
N SER A 288 5.96 2.76 -11.57
CA SER A 288 6.14 1.78 -10.50
C SER A 288 5.91 0.35 -10.98
N PRO A 289 6.43 -0.68 -10.27
CA PRO A 289 5.98 -2.05 -10.42
C PRO A 289 4.44 -2.13 -10.26
N GLY A 290 3.77 -2.53 -11.33
CA GLY A 290 2.30 -2.57 -11.42
C GLY A 290 1.66 -1.40 -12.16
N GLY A 291 2.41 -0.34 -12.51
CA GLY A 291 1.97 0.66 -13.48
C GLY A 291 1.43 1.98 -12.92
N VAL A 292 1.80 2.39 -11.70
CA VAL A 292 1.52 3.78 -11.24
C VAL A 292 2.52 4.71 -11.91
N LYS A 293 2.04 5.70 -12.67
CA LYS A 293 2.87 6.85 -13.06
C LYS A 293 3.18 7.67 -11.82
N ILE A 294 4.45 7.98 -11.59
CA ILE A 294 4.91 8.75 -10.43
C ILE A 294 5.72 9.96 -10.92
N GLU A 295 5.42 11.15 -10.39
CA GLU A 295 6.26 12.33 -10.53
C GLU A 295 7.34 12.36 -9.44
N ILE A 296 8.59 12.52 -9.87
CA ILE A 296 9.72 12.86 -9.00
C ILE A 296 9.94 14.35 -9.16
N VAL A 297 9.82 15.11 -8.08
CA VAL A 297 9.94 16.58 -8.09
C VAL A 297 11.11 17.00 -7.20
N GLU A 298 11.92 17.94 -7.67
CA GLU A 298 12.94 18.59 -6.86
C GLU A 298 12.29 19.51 -5.81
N ASP A 299 12.69 19.36 -4.55
CA ASP A 299 12.24 20.22 -3.45
C ASP A 299 13.07 21.51 -3.43
N VAL A 300 12.58 22.54 -4.12
CA VAL A 300 13.19 23.88 -4.23
C VAL A 300 12.76 24.84 -3.10
N ARG A 301 12.28 24.32 -1.96
CA ARG A 301 11.69 25.09 -0.84
C ARG A 301 12.55 25.09 0.43
#